data_AF-A0A1V5DJG1-F1
#
_entry.id   AF-A0A1V5DJG1-F1
#
_cell.length_a   1.000
_cell.length_b   1.000
_cell.length_c   1.000
_cell.angle_alpha   90.00
_cell.angle_beta   90.00
_cell.angle_gamma   90.00
#
_symmetry.space_group_name_H-M   'P 1'
#
loop_
_entity.id
_entity.type
_entity.pdbx_description
1 polymer ?
#
loop_
_entity_poly.entity_id
_entity_poly.type
_entity_poly.pdbx_seq_one_letter_code
_entity_poly.pdbx_strand_id
1 'polypeptide(L)'
;MKKNFTIIALIIMIGTFFGGCTTSRVEMDYGTSYKIAKFNQTFDPDAEKNLDPVLGIDGRAAEKIMDNYYKSFEKPAQPMPTLMMNVSGGGK
;
A
#
# COMPACT_ATOMS: atom_id res chain seq x y z
N MET A 1 -39.66 -41.41 -6.05
CA MET A 1 -38.68 -40.48 -6.67
C MET A 1 -38.77 -39.06 -6.11
N LYS A 2 -39.94 -38.42 -6.09
CA LYS A 2 -40.12 -37.04 -5.55
C LYS A 2 -39.68 -36.88 -4.08
N LYS A 3 -40.06 -37.81 -3.19
CA LYS A 3 -39.71 -37.75 -1.74
C LYS A 3 -38.20 -37.78 -1.46
N ASN A 4 -37.44 -38.57 -2.22
CA ASN A 4 -35.98 -38.66 -2.06
C ASN A 4 -35.29 -37.39 -2.56
N PHE A 5 -35.83 -36.79 -3.63
CA PHE A 5 -35.36 -35.50 -4.14
C PHE A 5 -35.61 -34.37 -3.14
N THR A 6 -36.77 -34.35 -2.46
CA THR A 6 -37.06 -33.36 -1.42
C THR A 6 -36.14 -33.50 -0.21
N ILE A 7 -35.79 -34.73 0.19
CA ILE A 7 -34.87 -35.00 1.31
C ILE A 7 -33.45 -34.51 0.97
N ILE A 8 -32.97 -34.77 -0.25
CA ILE A 8 -31.64 -34.31 -0.69
C ILE A 8 -31.59 -32.78 -0.73
N ALA A 9 -32.64 -32.13 -1.24
CA ALA A 9 -32.72 -30.66 -1.28
C ALA A 9 -32.70 -30.04 0.14
N LEU A 10 -33.36 -30.68 1.11
CA LEU A 10 -33.37 -30.22 2.50
C LEU A 10 -31.98 -30.32 3.15
N ILE A 11 -31.24 -31.40 2.89
CA ILE A 11 -29.89 -31.60 3.43
C ILE A 11 -28.91 -30.55 2.88
N ILE A 12 -28.99 -30.26 1.57
CA ILE A 12 -28.16 -29.22 0.94
C ILE A 12 -28.48 -27.84 1.53
N MET A 13 -29.77 -27.52 1.68
CA MET A 13 -30.23 -26.25 2.26
C MET A 13 -29.71 -26.07 3.69
N ILE A 14 -29.80 -27.10 4.53
CA ILE A 14 -29.29 -27.09 5.90
C ILE A 14 -27.76 -26.95 5.91
N GLY A 15 -27.05 -27.68 5.04
CA GLY A 15 -25.58 -27.61 4.95
C GLY A 15 -25.06 -26.21 4.60
N THR A 16 -25.72 -25.50 3.68
CA THR A 16 -25.36 -24.12 3.34
C THR A 16 -25.72 -23.11 4.43
N PHE A 17 -26.74 -23.38 5.25
CA PHE A 17 -27.19 -22.45 6.30
C PHE A 17 -26.20 -22.35 7.47
N PHE A 18 -25.49 -23.44 7.78
CA PHE A 18 -24.51 -23.49 8.87
C PHE A 18 -23.06 -23.19 8.44
N GLY A 19 -22.78 -23.06 7.14
CA GLY A 19 -21.42 -22.83 6.62
C GLY A 19 -20.87 -21.40 6.77
N GLY A 20 -21.71 -20.43 7.17
CA GLY A 20 -21.32 -19.02 7.24
C GLY A 20 -20.51 -18.63 8.48
N CYS A 21 -20.52 -19.44 9.54
CA CYS A 21 -19.80 -19.18 10.79
C CYS A 21 -18.47 -19.94 10.82
N THR A 22 -17.56 -19.56 9.93
CA THR A 22 -16.17 -20.03 9.94
C THR A 22 -15.26 -18.90 10.41
N THR A 23 -14.11 -19.26 10.99
CA THR A 23 -13.13 -18.30 11.50
C THR A 23 -12.74 -17.32 10.39
N SER A 24 -12.87 -16.02 10.67
CA SER A 24 -12.49 -14.99 9.71
C SER A 24 -10.98 -14.96 9.53
N ARG A 25 -10.50 -14.85 8.29
CA ARG A 25 -9.07 -14.65 8.01
C ARG A 25 -8.56 -13.26 8.41
N VAL A 26 -9.46 -12.36 8.84
CA VAL A 26 -9.12 -10.99 9.22
C VAL A 26 -8.05 -10.97 10.31
N GLU A 27 -8.13 -11.82 11.34
CA GLU A 27 -7.11 -11.88 12.40
C GLU A 27 -5.73 -12.35 11.89
N MET A 28 -5.71 -13.25 10.92
CA MET A 28 -4.48 -13.82 10.34
C MET A 28 -3.81 -12.84 9.37
N ASP A 29 -4.61 -12.17 8.54
CA ASP A 29 -4.14 -11.33 7.44
C ASP A 29 -4.19 -9.83 7.78
N TYR A 30 -4.49 -9.48 9.05
CA TYR A 30 -4.60 -8.08 9.47
C TYR A 30 -3.29 -7.33 9.22
N GLY A 31 -3.38 -6.23 8.46
CA GLY A 31 -2.24 -5.37 8.17
C GLY A 31 -1.22 -5.95 7.19
N THR A 32 -1.45 -7.14 6.61
CA THR A 32 -0.55 -7.74 5.61
C THR A 32 -0.36 -6.83 4.40
N SER A 33 -1.45 -6.22 3.89
CA SER A 33 -1.39 -5.28 2.76
C SER A 33 -0.50 -4.06 3.06
N TYR A 34 -0.57 -3.53 4.28
CA TYR A 34 0.26 -2.41 4.71
C TYR A 34 1.74 -2.83 4.82
N LYS A 35 2.03 -3.99 5.41
CA LYS A 35 3.39 -4.51 5.52
C LYS A 35 4.02 -4.73 4.14
N ILE A 36 3.26 -5.29 3.20
CA ILE A 36 3.71 -5.49 1.81
C ILE A 36 3.95 -4.15 1.13
N ALA A 37 3.04 -3.18 1.26
CA ALA A 37 3.22 -1.85 0.69
C ALA A 37 4.47 -1.17 1.22
N LYS A 38 4.69 -1.21 2.54
CA LYS A 38 5.90 -0.67 3.18
C LYS A 38 7.15 -1.35 2.63
N PHE A 39 7.16 -2.68 2.57
CA PHE A 39 8.31 -3.43 2.04
C PHE A 39 8.62 -3.05 0.58
N ASN A 40 7.61 -2.99 -0.28
CA ASN A 40 7.77 -2.61 -1.68
C ASN A 40 8.20 -1.15 -1.88
N GLN A 41 7.91 -0.27 -0.92
CA GLN A 41 8.33 1.14 -0.94
C GLN A 41 9.68 1.36 -0.24
N THR A 42 10.22 0.35 0.45
CA THR A 42 11.51 0.46 1.13
C THR A 42 12.62 0.07 0.15
N PHE A 43 13.46 1.04 -0.22
CA PHE A 43 14.56 0.82 -1.16
C PHE A 43 15.60 -0.17 -0.62
N ASP A 44 15.96 -0.03 0.66
CA ASP A 44 16.89 -0.92 1.36
C ASP A 44 16.32 -1.31 2.73
N PRO A 45 15.75 -2.52 2.87
CA PRO A 45 15.22 -3.01 4.14
C PRO A 45 16.27 -3.21 5.23
N ASP A 46 17.54 -3.41 4.86
CA ASP A 46 18.64 -3.67 5.77
C ASP A 46 19.38 -2.38 6.20
N ALA A 47 18.97 -1.23 5.68
CA ALA A 47 19.56 0.08 6.01
C ALA A 47 19.57 0.37 7.52
N GLU A 48 18.61 -0.17 8.29
CA GLU A 48 18.59 -0.01 9.75
C GLU A 48 19.78 -0.67 10.47
N LYS A 49 20.43 -1.66 9.84
CA LYS A 49 21.57 -2.39 10.42
C LYS A 49 22.88 -1.64 10.23
N ASN A 50 22.94 -0.76 9.23
CA ASN A 50 24.10 0.06 8.96
C ASN A 50 23.87 1.47 9.53
N LEU A 51 24.49 1.74 10.68
CA LEU A 51 24.45 3.04 11.34
C LEU A 51 25.60 3.96 10.93
N ASP A 52 26.48 3.51 10.03
CA ASP A 52 27.53 4.35 9.49
C ASP A 52 26.89 5.54 8.75
N PRO A 53 27.48 6.73 8.85
CA PRO A 53 26.98 7.87 8.10
C PRO A 53 27.00 7.55 6.60
N VAL A 54 25.95 7.93 5.88
CA VAL A 54 25.88 7.77 4.43
C VAL A 54 26.93 8.70 3.80
N LEU A 55 28.12 8.17 3.52
CA LEU A 55 29.20 8.86 2.82
C LEU A 55 29.01 8.64 1.32
N GLY A 56 28.44 9.61 0.60
CA GLY A 56 28.17 9.41 -0.82
C GLY A 56 27.40 10.49 -1.58
N ILE A 57 26.90 11.54 -0.92
CA ILE A 57 26.55 12.75 -1.69
C ILE A 57 27.89 13.30 -2.17
N ASP A 58 28.20 13.20 -3.47
CA ASP A 58 29.38 13.83 -4.08
C ASP A 58 29.45 15.26 -3.51
N GLY A 59 30.57 15.64 -2.90
CA GLY A 59 30.69 16.92 -2.20
C GLY A 59 30.24 18.10 -3.08
N ARG A 60 30.42 17.98 -4.40
CA ARG A 60 29.93 18.96 -5.38
C ARG A 60 28.42 18.90 -5.60
N ALA A 61 27.81 17.72 -5.55
CA ALA A 61 26.35 17.57 -5.58
C ALA A 61 25.71 18.13 -4.30
N ALA A 62 26.30 17.85 -3.13
CA ALA A 62 25.87 18.41 -1.85
C ALA A 62 25.95 19.94 -1.87
N GLU A 63 27.08 20.48 -2.33
CA GLU A 63 27.30 21.92 -2.49
C GLU A 63 26.26 22.54 -3.43
N LYS A 64 26.00 21.94 -4.59
CA LYS A 64 24.99 22.44 -5.53
C LYS A 64 23.55 22.34 -5.00
N ILE A 65 23.22 21.30 -4.24
CA ILE A 65 21.92 21.18 -3.59
C ILE A 65 21.74 22.30 -2.56
N MET A 66 22.75 22.54 -1.72
CA MET A 66 22.71 23.61 -0.71
C MET A 66 22.68 25.00 -1.35
N ASP A 67 23.50 25.26 -2.38
CA ASP A 67 23.49 26.51 -3.14
C ASP A 67 22.11 26.78 -3.78
N ASN A 68 21.50 25.77 -4.40
CA ASN A 68 20.15 25.87 -4.96
C ASN A 68 19.09 26.11 -3.88
N TYR A 69 19.23 25.49 -2.70
CA TYR A 69 18.34 25.70 -1.57
C TYR A 69 18.39 27.15 -1.09
N TYR A 70 19.56 27.73 -0.86
CA TYR A 70 19.69 29.13 -0.46
C TYR A 70 19.14 30.09 -1.51
N LYS A 71 19.46 29.89 -2.79
CA LYS A 71 18.93 30.69 -3.91
C LYS A 71 17.42 30.56 -4.09
N SER A 72 16.80 29.50 -3.57
CA SER A 72 15.34 29.34 -3.66
C SER A 72 14.59 30.37 -2.82
N PHE A 73 15.18 30.86 -1.73
CA PHE A 73 14.60 31.90 -0.87
C PHE A 73 14.75 33.32 -1.45
N GLU A 74 15.67 33.51 -2.39
CA GLU A 74 15.86 34.78 -3.11
C GLU A 74 14.89 34.92 -4.29
N LYS A 75 14.33 33.81 -4.77
CA LYS A 75 13.39 33.83 -5.90
C LYS A 75 11.99 34.20 -5.42
N PRO A 76 11.28 35.12 -6.11
CA PRO A 76 9.88 35.36 -5.84
C PRO A 76 9.09 34.05 -5.99
N ALA A 77 8.08 33.86 -5.15
CA ALA A 77 7.27 32.64 -5.11
C ALA A 77 6.78 32.30 -6.52
N GLN A 78 7.27 31.19 -7.07
CA GLN A 78 6.83 30.71 -8.37
C GLN A 78 5.36 30.30 -8.25
N PRO A 79 4.50 30.60 -9.25
CA PRO A 79 3.13 30.13 -9.24
C PRO A 79 3.14 28.60 -9.10
N MET A 80 2.45 28.09 -8.08
CA MET A 80 2.39 26.65 -7.84
C MET A 80 1.89 25.96 -9.12
N PRO A 81 2.56 24.89 -9.58
CA PRO A 81 2.04 24.09 -10.68
C PRO A 81 0.65 23.58 -10.26
N THR A 82 -0.37 23.91 -11.04
CA THR A 82 -1.69 23.30 -10.88
C THR A 82 -1.54 21.80 -11.11
N LEU A 83 -1.44 21.03 -10.03
CA LEU A 83 -1.44 19.58 -10.09
C LEU A 83 -2.83 19.12 -10.51
N MET A 84 -3.05 18.96 -11.82
CA MET A 84 -4.23 18.31 -12.36
C MET A 84 -4.13 16.80 -12.06
N MET A 85 -4.57 16.42 -10.87
CA MET A 85 -4.69 15.01 -10.51
C MET A 85 -5.91 14.43 -11.23
N ASN A 86 -5.70 13.95 -12.46
CA ASN A 86 -6.71 13.17 -13.17
C ASN A 86 -6.84 11.81 -12.49
N VAL A 87 -7.73 11.73 -11.49
CA VAL A 87 -8.27 10.47 -11.03
C VAL A 87 -9.24 10.00 -12.12
N SER A 88 -8.74 9.26 -13.10
CA SER A 88 -9.61 8.50 -13.99
C SER A 88 -10.28 7.42 -13.15
N GLY A 89 -11.50 7.68 -12.72
CA GLY A 89 -12.36 6.70 -12.07
C GLY A 89 -12.59 5.53 -13.02
N GLY A 90 -11.77 4.49 -12.89
CA GLY A 90 -12.01 3.17 -13.48
C GLY A 90 -13.11 2.47 -12.70
N GLY A 91 -14.36 2.92 -12.89
CA GLY A 91 -15.56 2.28 -12.39
C GLY A 91 -16.49 1.96 -13.56
N LYS A 92 -16.36 0.75 -14.08
CA LYS A 92 -17.45 0.04 -14.77
C LYS A 92 -17.74 -1.21 -13.95
#